data_AF-A0A075WML2-F1
#
_entry.id   AF-A0A075WML2-F1
#
_cell.length_a   1.000
_cell.length_b   1.000
_cell.length_c   1.000
_cell.angle_alpha   90.00
_cell.angle_beta   90.00
_cell.angle_gamma   90.00
#
_symmetry.space_group_name_H-M   'P 1'
#
loop_
_entity.id
_entity.type
_entity.pdbx_description
1 polymer ?
#
loop_
_entity_poly.entity_id
_entity_poly.type
_entity_poly.pdbx_seq_one_letter_code
_entity_poly.pdbx_strand_id
1 'polypeptide(L)'
;MRYGKIGVATAMAVGAAVGYAVESGKWFITVIAVLAGVALLSLVKRRVDEVVEDERTVRVGERASRRTVEIFSIGAALSGAVMLALDLHTEAALALEFAVCCVLVLYLIFYGYYSFRALD
;
A
#
# COMPACT_ATOMS: atom_id res chain seq x y z
N MET A 1 -12.81 1.97 -14.35
CA MET A 1 -13.72 1.49 -13.27
C MET A 1 -13.50 0.05 -12.80
N ARG A 2 -13.24 -0.96 -13.67
CA ARG A 2 -13.04 -2.37 -13.23
C ARG A 2 -11.82 -2.58 -12.31
N TYR A 3 -10.69 -1.93 -12.60
CA TYR A 3 -9.46 -2.01 -11.79
C TYR A 3 -9.67 -1.58 -10.31
N GLY A 4 -10.36 -0.46 -10.09
CA GLY A 4 -10.58 0.08 -8.74
C GLY A 4 -11.39 -0.87 -7.85
N LYS A 5 -12.43 -1.51 -8.39
CA LYS A 5 -13.25 -2.48 -7.66
C LYS A 5 -12.44 -3.72 -7.24
N ILE A 6 -11.60 -4.24 -8.14
CA ILE A 6 -10.72 -5.38 -7.84
C ILE A 6 -9.70 -4.98 -6.78
N GLY A 7 -9.10 -3.78 -6.91
CA GLY A 7 -8.13 -3.27 -5.94
C GLY A 7 -8.69 -3.15 -4.53
N VAL A 8 -9.90 -2.60 -4.41
CA VAL A 8 -10.61 -2.49 -3.12
C VAL A 8 -10.95 -3.87 -2.56
N ALA A 9 -11.41 -4.81 -3.39
CA ALA A 9 -11.69 -6.18 -2.95
C ALA A 9 -10.42 -6.90 -2.45
N THR A 10 -9.29 -6.76 -3.16
CA THR A 10 -8.01 -7.32 -2.73
C THR A 10 -7.51 -6.68 -1.44
N ALA A 11 -7.66 -5.36 -1.27
CA ALA A 11 -7.25 -4.69 -0.04
C ALA A 11 -8.08 -5.16 1.17
N MET A 12 -9.40 -5.31 1.02
CA MET A 12 -10.25 -5.86 2.07
C MET A 12 -9.87 -7.30 2.43
N ALA A 13 -9.60 -8.15 1.43
CA ALA A 13 -9.19 -9.54 1.67
C ALA A 13 -7.84 -9.63 2.40
N VAL A 14 -6.85 -8.82 2.00
CA VAL A 14 -5.55 -8.76 2.67
C VAL A 14 -5.70 -8.24 4.09
N GLY A 15 -6.46 -7.17 4.31
CA GLY A 15 -6.70 -6.62 5.64
C GLY A 15 -7.35 -7.63 6.59
N ALA A 16 -8.36 -8.36 6.13
CA ALA A 16 -8.99 -9.41 6.92
C ALA A 16 -8.02 -10.56 7.24
N ALA A 17 -7.21 -11.00 6.27
CA ALA A 17 -6.22 -12.05 6.48
C ALA A 17 -5.11 -11.64 7.46
N VAL A 18 -4.64 -10.39 7.37
CA VAL A 18 -3.64 -9.83 8.30
C VAL A 18 -4.22 -9.70 9.70
N GLY A 19 -5.46 -9.21 9.85
CA GLY A 19 -6.13 -9.14 11.16
C GLY A 19 -6.24 -10.51 11.83
N TYR A 20 -6.66 -11.52 11.07
CA TYR A 20 -6.72 -12.91 11.55
C TYR A 20 -5.33 -13.48 11.91
N ALA A 21 -4.30 -13.14 11.13
CA ALA A 21 -2.93 -13.58 11.37
C ALA A 21 -2.36 -13.04 12.68
N VAL A 22 -2.64 -11.76 12.97
CA VAL A 22 -2.24 -11.09 14.23
C VAL A 22 -2.96 -11.74 15.42
N GLU A 23 -4.27 -11.96 15.34
CA GLU A 23 -5.03 -12.63 16.40
C GLU A 23 -4.53 -14.06 16.66
N SER A 24 -4.16 -14.78 15.59
CA SER A 24 -3.68 -16.16 15.68
C SER A 24 -2.21 -16.30 16.07
N GLY A 25 -1.45 -15.19 16.19
CA GLY A 25 0.00 -15.19 16.42
C GLY A 25 0.83 -15.83 15.30
N LYS A 26 0.26 -15.96 14.10
CA LYS A 26 0.87 -16.67 12.95
C LYS A 26 1.41 -15.68 11.94
N TRP A 27 2.59 -15.14 12.22
CA TRP A 27 3.26 -14.11 11.40
C TRP A 27 3.42 -14.49 9.91
N PHE A 28 3.59 -15.77 9.58
CA PHE A 28 3.76 -16.22 8.20
C PHE A 28 2.51 -15.99 7.33
N ILE A 29 1.31 -15.99 7.93
CA ILE A 29 0.06 -15.71 7.21
C ILE A 29 0.05 -14.25 6.73
N THR A 30 0.52 -13.32 7.57
CA THR A 30 0.67 -11.90 7.22
C THR A 30 1.53 -11.72 5.99
N VAL A 31 2.71 -12.35 5.97
CA VAL A 31 3.67 -12.23 4.86
C VAL A 31 3.08 -12.78 3.56
N ILE A 32 2.47 -13.96 3.61
CA ILE A 32 1.86 -14.60 2.42
C ILE A 32 0.70 -13.75 1.88
N ALA A 33 -0.17 -13.24 2.76
CA ALA A 33 -1.31 -12.43 2.37
C ALA A 33 -0.87 -11.13 1.66
N VAL A 34 0.12 -10.43 2.22
CA VAL A 34 0.65 -9.18 1.62
C VAL A 34 1.29 -9.46 0.27
N LEU A 35 2.15 -10.49 0.16
CA LEU A 35 2.79 -10.86 -1.11
C LEU A 35 1.77 -11.25 -2.18
N ALA A 36 0.74 -12.02 -1.82
CA ALA A 36 -0.33 -12.41 -2.73
C ALA A 36 -1.14 -11.18 -3.20
N GLY A 37 -1.46 -10.25 -2.29
CA GLY A 37 -2.14 -9.01 -2.61
C GLY A 37 -1.34 -8.14 -3.60
N VAL A 38 -0.04 -7.94 -3.33
CA VAL A 38 0.87 -7.18 -4.21
C VAL A 38 0.99 -7.85 -5.58
N ALA A 39 1.10 -9.17 -5.63
CA ALA A 39 1.17 -9.93 -6.88
C ALA A 39 -0.13 -9.79 -7.69
N LEU A 40 -1.29 -9.94 -7.06
CA LEU A 40 -2.59 -9.77 -7.71
C LEU A 40 -2.75 -8.37 -8.28
N LEU A 41 -2.48 -7.32 -7.48
CA LEU A 41 -2.55 -5.94 -7.94
C LEU A 41 -1.60 -5.67 -9.11
N SER A 42 -0.39 -6.22 -9.06
CA SER A 42 0.61 -6.06 -10.13
C SER A 42 0.18 -6.73 -11.44
N LEU A 43 -0.42 -7.92 -11.37
CA LEU A 43 -0.94 -8.63 -12.55
C LEU A 43 -2.13 -7.90 -13.17
N VAL A 44 -3.05 -7.41 -12.34
CA VAL A 44 -4.22 -6.66 -12.81
C VAL A 44 -3.78 -5.31 -13.40
N LYS A 45 -2.78 -4.65 -12.82
CA LYS A 45 -2.23 -3.39 -13.34
C LYS A 45 -1.56 -3.57 -14.71
N ARG A 46 -0.79 -4.65 -14.91
CA ARG A 46 -0.17 -4.99 -16.20
C ARG A 46 -1.17 -5.17 -17.34
N ARG A 47 -2.43 -5.53 -17.04
CA ARG A 47 -3.50 -5.69 -18.04
C ARG A 47 -4.15 -4.37 -18.46
N VAL A 48 -3.89 -3.27 -17.74
CA VAL A 48 -4.57 -1.97 -17.93
C VAL A 48 -3.64 -0.89 -18.46
N ASP A 49 -2.33 -0.95 -18.18
CA ASP A 49 -1.32 0.04 -18.58
C ASP A 49 -0.92 -0.01 -20.08
N GLU A 50 -1.75 -0.61 -20.94
CA GLU A 50 -1.54 -0.59 -22.40
C GLU A 50 -2.05 0.76 -22.92
N VAL A 51 -1.13 1.61 -23.38
CA VAL A 51 -1.30 3.00 -23.89
C VAL A 51 -1.30 4.08 -22.80
N VAL A 52 -0.22 4.87 -22.69
CA VAL A 52 -0.25 6.36 -22.65
C VAL A 52 1.17 6.90 -22.94
N GLU A 53 1.25 7.69 -24.01
CA GLU A 53 2.40 8.48 -24.51
C GLU A 53 2.85 9.64 -23.58
N ASP A 54 3.92 10.28 -24.04
CA ASP A 54 5.06 10.92 -23.36
C ASP A 54 4.81 12.25 -22.61
N GLU A 55 5.31 12.34 -21.37
CA GLU A 55 5.62 13.56 -20.57
C GLU A 55 6.74 13.22 -19.56
N ARG A 56 7.86 12.68 -20.05
CA ARG A 56 8.89 11.97 -19.27
C ARG A 56 9.39 12.66 -18.00
N THR A 57 9.70 13.95 -17.99
CA THR A 57 10.52 14.54 -16.91
C THR A 57 9.72 14.81 -15.63
N VAL A 58 8.52 15.39 -15.74
CA VAL A 58 7.62 15.63 -14.59
C VAL A 58 7.06 14.31 -14.07
N ARG A 59 6.68 13.38 -14.97
CA ARG A 59 6.19 12.05 -14.58
C ARG A 59 7.26 11.17 -13.95
N VAL A 60 8.55 11.31 -14.27
CA VAL A 60 9.60 10.51 -13.62
C VAL A 60 9.73 10.86 -12.14
N GLY A 61 9.73 12.16 -11.79
CA GLY A 61 9.74 12.61 -10.40
C GLY A 61 8.49 12.15 -9.63
N GLU A 62 7.31 12.30 -10.24
CA GLU A 62 6.04 11.87 -9.65
C GLU A 62 5.97 10.34 -9.47
N ARG A 63 6.43 9.57 -10.47
CA ARG A 63 6.46 8.11 -10.43
C ARG A 63 7.49 7.59 -9.44
N ALA A 64 8.65 8.23 -9.33
CA ALA A 64 9.67 7.89 -8.34
C ALA A 64 9.14 8.15 -6.93
N SER A 65 8.59 9.34 -6.65
CA SER A 65 7.98 9.68 -5.36
C SER A 65 6.88 8.68 -4.98
N ARG A 66 5.97 8.39 -5.91
CA ARG A 66 4.90 7.42 -5.71
C ARG A 66 5.42 6.02 -5.41
N ARG A 67 6.45 5.56 -6.12
CA ARG A 67 7.09 4.26 -5.87
C ARG A 67 7.79 4.21 -4.52
N THR A 68 8.43 5.30 -4.10
CA THR A 68 9.08 5.38 -2.78
C THR A 68 8.05 5.24 -1.66
N VAL A 69 6.95 5.99 -1.72
CA VAL A 69 5.88 5.90 -0.71
C VAL A 69 5.25 4.51 -0.72
N GLU A 70 5.02 3.91 -1.90
CA GLU A 70 4.47 2.55 -2.03
C GLU A 70 5.40 1.49 -1.39
N ILE A 71 6.69 1.47 -1.73
CA ILE A 71 7.65 0.50 -1.19
C ILE A 71 7.85 0.71 0.32
N PHE A 72 7.99 1.97 0.76
CA PHE A 72 8.19 2.31 2.16
C PHE A 72 6.98 1.91 3.01
N SER A 73 5.77 2.27 2.58
CA SER A 73 4.54 1.95 3.33
C SER A 73 4.28 0.44 3.39
N ILE A 74 4.50 -0.30 2.30
CA ILE A 74 4.37 -1.77 2.30
C ILE A 74 5.40 -2.40 3.25
N GLY A 75 6.66 -1.95 3.18
CA GLY A 75 7.73 -2.47 4.04
C GLY A 75 7.47 -2.20 5.52
N ALA A 76 7.10 -0.95 5.85
CA ALA A 76 6.81 -0.52 7.21
C ALA A 76 5.57 -1.24 7.78
N ALA A 77 4.46 -1.31 7.03
CA ALA A 77 3.26 -2.05 7.44
C ALA A 77 3.52 -3.56 7.57
N LEU A 78 4.36 -4.15 6.71
CA LEU A 78 4.73 -5.55 6.86
C LEU A 78 5.54 -5.77 8.15
N SER A 79 6.50 -4.89 8.44
CA SER A 79 7.30 -4.99 9.67
C SER A 79 6.47 -4.76 10.94
N GLY A 80 5.55 -3.80 10.94
CA GLY A 80 4.63 -3.52 12.04
C GLY A 80 3.69 -4.69 12.31
N ALA A 81 3.04 -5.20 11.27
CA ALA A 81 2.15 -6.36 11.37
C ALA A 81 2.87 -7.65 11.82
N VAL A 82 4.12 -7.87 11.41
CA VAL A 82 4.93 -9.00 11.88
C VAL A 82 5.32 -8.81 13.36
N MET A 83 5.73 -7.61 13.78
CA MET A 83 5.98 -7.32 15.19
C MET A 83 4.74 -7.55 16.06
N LEU A 84 3.56 -7.09 15.60
CA LEU A 84 2.29 -7.34 16.27
C LEU A 84 1.97 -8.84 16.37
N ALA A 85 2.15 -9.59 15.29
CA ALA A 85 1.89 -11.03 15.28
C ALA A 85 2.88 -11.83 16.17
N LEU A 86 4.06 -11.28 16.45
CA LEU A 86 5.06 -11.87 17.34
C LEU A 86 4.97 -11.34 18.78
N ASP A 87 4.01 -10.46 19.08
CA ASP A 87 3.89 -9.74 20.36
C ASP A 87 5.18 -9.00 20.78
N LEU A 88 5.98 -8.59 19.79
CA LEU A 88 7.27 -7.95 20.00
C LEU A 88 7.12 -6.43 20.00
N HIS A 89 7.32 -5.81 21.16
CA HIS A 89 7.22 -4.35 21.33
C HIS A 89 5.93 -3.78 20.72
N THR A 90 4.78 -4.29 21.16
CA THR A 90 3.44 -3.95 20.66
C THR A 90 3.18 -2.46 20.55
N GLU A 91 3.56 -1.67 21.56
CA GLU A 91 3.41 -0.20 21.55
C GLU A 91 4.17 0.46 20.38
N ALA A 92 5.39 -0.01 20.11
CA ALA A 92 6.20 0.49 19.01
C ALA A 92 5.65 0.04 17.65
N ALA A 93 5.13 -1.18 17.57
CA ALA A 93 4.50 -1.72 16.37
C ALA A 93 3.22 -0.95 16.00
N LEU A 94 2.36 -0.68 16.99
CA LEU A 94 1.17 0.17 16.80
C LEU A 94 1.56 1.58 16.37
N ALA A 95 2.54 2.20 17.03
CA ALA A 95 3.02 3.53 16.65
C ALA A 95 3.52 3.56 15.19
N LEU A 96 4.23 2.51 14.75
CA LEU A 96 4.69 2.36 13.37
C LEU A 96 3.52 2.22 12.39
N GLU A 97 2.52 1.38 12.67
CA GLU A 97 1.32 1.23 11.83
C GLU A 97 0.51 2.54 11.72
N PHE A 98 0.35 3.25 12.84
CA PHE A 98 -0.28 4.58 12.83
C PHE A 98 0.53 5.59 12.02
N ALA A 99 1.86 5.58 12.12
CA ALA A 99 2.72 6.44 11.32
C ALA A 99 2.58 6.15 9.82
N VAL A 100 2.49 4.87 9.42
CA VAL A 100 2.24 4.47 8.03
C VAL A 100 0.90 5.00 7.54
N CYS A 101 -0.17 4.87 8.35
CA CYS A 101 -1.47 5.46 8.04
C CYS A 101 -1.38 6.98 7.83
N CYS A 102 -0.67 7.70 8.71
CA CYS A 102 -0.45 9.13 8.57
C CYS A 102 0.26 9.50 7.26
N VAL A 103 1.31 8.76 6.88
CA VAL A 103 2.04 8.96 5.62
C VAL A 103 1.11 8.75 4.41
N LEU A 104 0.24 7.73 4.44
CA LEU A 104 -0.71 7.47 3.36
C LEU A 104 -1.77 8.58 3.25
N VAL A 105 -2.31 9.05 4.37
CA VAL A 105 -3.26 10.18 4.39
C VAL A 105 -2.60 11.45 3.86
N LEU A 106 -1.39 11.77 4.31
CA LEU A 106 -0.63 12.91 3.79
C LEU A 106 -0.37 12.78 2.29
N TYR A 107 -0.01 11.58 1.82
CA TYR A 107 0.17 11.31 0.39
C TYR A 107 -1.12 11.59 -0.40
N LEU A 108 -2.28 11.16 0.09
CA LEU A 108 -3.57 11.42 -0.55
C LEU A 108 -3.93 12.91 -0.56
N ILE A 109 -3.66 13.64 0.53
CA ILE A 109 -3.89 15.09 0.62
C ILE A 109 -3.03 15.82 -0.41
N PHE A 110 -1.73 15.55 -0.45
CA PHE A 110 -0.83 16.18 -1.42
C PHE A 110 -1.22 15.82 -2.85
N TYR A 111 -1.53 14.56 -3.12
CA TYR A 111 -1.98 14.13 -4.44
C TYR A 111 -3.25 14.88 -4.86
N GLY A 112 -4.24 14.97 -3.98
CA GLY A 112 -5.47 15.74 -4.22
C GLY A 112 -5.18 17.21 -4.51
N TYR A 113 -4.37 17.86 -3.67
CA TYR A 113 -4.01 19.27 -3.81
C TYR A 113 -3.32 19.58 -5.15
N TYR A 114 -2.29 18.80 -5.51
CA TYR A 114 -1.58 19.01 -6.78
C TYR A 114 -2.42 18.63 -8.00
N SER A 115 -3.26 17.59 -7.90
CA SER A 115 -4.15 17.19 -9.00
C SER A 115 -5.21 18.26 -9.30
N PHE A 116 -5.75 18.90 -8.27
CA PHE A 116 -6.73 19.97 -8.42
C PHE A 116 -6.10 21.21 -9.05
N ARG A 117 -4.89 21.57 -8.60
CA ARG A 117 -4.17 22.75 -9.11
C ARG A 117 -3.59 22.58 -10.51
N ALA A 118 -3.50 21.34 -11.03
CA ALA A 118 -3.10 21.08 -12.40
C ALA A 118 -4.24 21.29 -13.42
N LEU A 119 -5.49 21.50 -12.96
CA LEU A 119 -6.67 21.71 -13.79
C LEU A 119 -7.07 23.20 -13.94
N ASP A 120 -6.46 24.09 -13.15
CA ASP A 120 -6.58 25.56 -13.25
C ASP A 120 -5.37 26.15 -14.01
#